data_AF-A0A2Z6AUD2-F1
#
_entry.id   AF-A0A2Z6AUD2-F1
#
_cell.length_a   1.000
_cell.length_b   1.000
_cell.length_c   1.000
_cell.angle_alpha   90.00
_cell.angle_beta   90.00
_cell.angle_gamma   90.00
#
_symmetry.space_group_name_H-M   'P 1'
#
loop_
_entity.id
_entity.type
_entity.pdbx_description
1 polymer ?
#
loop_
_entity_poly.entity_id
_entity_poly.type
_entity_poly.pdbx_seq_one_letter_code
_entity_poly.pdbx_strand_id
1 'polypeptide(L)'
;MHEFDMPALDTEARETAILAQSSEAELRDKGLALFAARRYDAAARRFGALHKRNPDNAEVTIRLGLALWFSGHPAQAQKLWQTFSAPDNPELEQRLTQRASALRILSYRLGARRILEDHRRGELMPAIAGSAVILPAALPEHPREARPGMNTGLHFLLLDALSDEHTLQPAPRGLTSALRAESGSDLSATLDETLKLARILGADHAVTVSATIPDDHPGVLRTTLSAQITESLQGRTKRLANERNRAENAWATAESQLRHLEEQQERCAEILTYFNATHRLSSLLVRRDQLAEAVARMNREGHAEQAIKAMQRHRETVAEMTELQTRIKDFERRLVLGMEGVRRFTPEAFRQKSEQLALQQQALEKRLPELRKAAWAAVARASTPWPAQGRSVTFDIALSDINTWPARAVERLAHLVGEPTPPLLPPRDWGLTEFQRLNNGLMAWDNGEYSIASRLFALAGQACKASPQYPGQGFDVLRLSDLPPESVAAFFLNDFDLDSGGKHD
;
A
#
# COMPACT_ATOMS: atom_id res chain seq x y z
N MET A 1 -12.16 30.81 -18.45
CA MET A 1 -12.98 31.03 -17.22
C MET A 1 -13.08 29.68 -16.55
N HIS A 2 -12.20 29.39 -15.59
CA HIS A 2 -12.26 28.16 -14.79
C HIS A 2 -13.03 28.50 -13.52
N GLU A 3 -14.22 27.93 -13.41
CA GLU A 3 -15.05 27.94 -12.22
C GLU A 3 -14.33 27.09 -11.17
N PHE A 4 -13.80 27.76 -10.15
CA PHE A 4 -13.08 27.14 -9.03
C PHE A 4 -14.11 26.44 -8.15
N ASP A 5 -14.13 25.11 -8.19
CA ASP A 5 -14.94 24.25 -7.34
C ASP A 5 -14.38 24.27 -5.91
N MET A 6 -14.81 25.26 -5.11
CA MET A 6 -14.41 25.53 -3.72
C MET A 6 -15.55 25.41 -2.64
N PRO A 7 -16.58 24.52 -2.74
CA PRO A 7 -17.55 24.34 -1.64
C PRO A 7 -17.26 23.17 -0.67
N ALA A 8 -16.35 22.25 -0.99
CA ALA A 8 -16.20 21.00 -0.20
C ALA A 8 -15.43 21.18 1.14
N LEU A 9 -14.38 22.01 1.18
CA LEU A 9 -13.51 22.14 2.37
C LEU A 9 -14.18 22.82 3.57
N ASP A 10 -15.13 23.73 3.34
CA ASP A 10 -15.84 24.43 4.42
C ASP A 10 -16.91 23.54 5.09
N THR A 11 -17.48 22.57 4.37
CA THR A 11 -18.53 21.69 4.91
C THR A 11 -17.97 20.62 5.86
N GLU A 12 -16.81 20.04 5.55
CA GLU A 12 -16.15 19.04 6.41
C GLU A 12 -15.58 19.66 7.69
N ALA A 13 -14.98 20.85 7.60
CA ALA A 13 -14.51 21.62 8.75
C ALA A 13 -15.66 22.03 9.69
N ARG A 14 -16.83 22.40 9.14
CA ARG A 14 -18.03 22.69 9.93
C ARG A 14 -18.60 21.43 10.58
N GLU A 15 -18.68 20.32 9.85
CA GLU A 15 -19.22 19.07 10.39
C GLU A 15 -18.34 18.52 11.53
N THR A 16 -17.02 18.59 11.38
CA THR A 16 -16.06 18.22 12.43
C THR A 16 -16.18 19.12 13.67
N ALA A 17 -16.37 20.42 13.50
CA ALA A 17 -16.63 21.34 14.61
C ALA A 17 -17.95 21.03 15.35
N ILE A 18 -19.03 20.71 14.61
CA ILE A 18 -20.33 20.32 15.19
C ILE A 18 -20.19 19.01 15.98
N LEU A 19 -19.45 18.02 15.43
CA LEU A 19 -19.18 16.75 16.12
C LEU A 19 -18.40 16.97 17.43
N ALA A 20 -17.42 17.88 17.42
CA ALA A 20 -16.62 18.19 18.60
C ALA A 20 -17.45 18.82 19.73
N GLN A 21 -18.48 19.61 19.40
CA GLN A 21 -19.33 20.32 20.37
C GLN A 21 -20.57 19.52 20.82
N SER A 22 -20.96 18.47 20.10
CA SER A 22 -22.14 17.65 20.46
C SER A 22 -21.90 16.85 21.75
N SER A 23 -22.92 16.67 22.59
CA SER A 23 -22.82 15.80 23.78
C SER A 23 -22.75 14.32 23.39
N GLU A 24 -22.32 13.43 24.30
CA GLU A 24 -22.26 11.99 23.99
C GLU A 24 -23.65 11.39 23.75
N ALA A 25 -24.65 11.77 24.55
CA ALA A 25 -26.04 11.36 24.35
C ALA A 25 -26.57 11.81 22.98
N GLU A 26 -26.31 13.05 22.58
CA GLU A 26 -26.71 13.56 21.26
C GLU A 26 -26.04 12.81 20.11
N LEU A 27 -24.73 12.54 20.21
CA LEU A 27 -24.02 11.78 19.20
C LEU A 27 -24.57 10.35 19.10
N ARG A 28 -24.90 9.74 20.24
CA ARG A 28 -25.44 8.37 20.30
C ARG A 28 -26.82 8.31 19.67
N ASP A 29 -27.74 9.14 20.13
CA ASP A 29 -29.14 9.11 19.70
C ASP A 29 -29.26 9.48 18.21
N LYS A 30 -28.47 10.46 17.73
CA LYS A 30 -28.37 10.77 16.30
C LYS A 30 -27.73 9.63 15.51
N GLY A 31 -26.69 8.99 16.04
CA GLY A 31 -26.05 7.83 15.42
C GLY A 31 -27.03 6.68 15.22
N LEU A 32 -27.83 6.37 16.25
CA LEU A 32 -28.90 5.36 16.21
C LEU A 32 -29.97 5.72 15.18
N ALA A 33 -30.47 6.96 15.18
CA ALA A 33 -31.48 7.41 14.22
C ALA A 33 -30.96 7.33 12.78
N LEU A 34 -29.70 7.71 12.53
CA LEU A 34 -29.07 7.61 11.21
C LEU A 34 -28.87 6.16 10.78
N PHE A 35 -28.49 5.28 11.71
CA PHE A 35 -28.34 3.86 11.45
C PHE A 35 -29.68 3.23 11.06
N ALA A 36 -30.75 3.51 11.81
CA ALA A 36 -32.12 3.07 11.49
C ALA A 36 -32.61 3.62 10.16
N ALA A 37 -32.22 4.84 9.79
CA ALA A 37 -32.51 5.46 8.50
C ALA A 37 -31.61 4.95 7.34
N ARG A 38 -30.80 3.90 7.56
CA ARG A 38 -29.84 3.33 6.58
C ARG A 38 -28.79 4.33 6.05
N ARG A 39 -28.53 5.40 6.80
CA ARG A 39 -27.50 6.42 6.49
C ARG A 39 -26.18 6.03 7.15
N TYR A 40 -25.63 4.89 6.75
CA TYR A 40 -24.53 4.22 7.46
C TYR A 40 -23.24 5.04 7.54
N ASP A 41 -22.84 5.75 6.48
CA ASP A 41 -21.66 6.65 6.53
C ASP A 41 -21.83 7.79 7.55
N ALA A 42 -23.04 8.35 7.62
CA ALA A 42 -23.35 9.39 8.59
C ALA A 42 -23.38 8.82 10.01
N ALA A 43 -23.95 7.62 10.20
CA ALA A 43 -23.92 6.92 11.48
C ALA A 43 -22.50 6.59 11.94
N ALA A 44 -21.66 6.07 11.03
CA ALA A 44 -20.25 5.75 11.30
C ALA A 44 -19.45 6.99 11.74
N ARG A 45 -19.69 8.16 11.14
CA ARG A 45 -19.07 9.41 11.60
C ARG A 45 -19.48 9.81 13.03
N ARG A 46 -20.76 9.64 13.40
CA ARG A 46 -21.25 9.93 14.76
C ARG A 46 -20.70 8.95 15.80
N PHE A 47 -20.78 7.65 15.52
CA PHE A 47 -20.19 6.63 16.40
C PHE A 47 -18.66 6.72 16.45
N GLY A 48 -18.01 7.14 15.37
CA GLY A 48 -16.57 7.39 15.34
C GLY A 48 -16.16 8.56 16.25
N ALA A 49 -16.95 9.62 16.31
CA ALA A 49 -16.73 10.72 17.26
C ALA A 49 -16.92 10.26 18.72
N LEU A 50 -17.91 9.39 18.99
CA LEU A 50 -18.07 8.76 20.31
C LEU A 50 -16.91 7.85 20.68
N HIS A 51 -16.49 6.98 19.76
CA HIS A 51 -15.41 6.03 20.00
C HIS A 51 -14.08 6.76 20.29
N LYS A 52 -13.84 7.92 19.66
CA LYS A 52 -12.66 8.76 20.00
C LYS A 52 -12.68 9.31 21.42
N ARG A 53 -13.86 9.53 22.01
CA ARG A 53 -14.01 10.03 23.39
C ARG A 53 -13.96 8.89 24.40
N ASN A 54 -14.55 7.75 24.05
CA ASN A 54 -14.60 6.56 24.89
C ASN A 54 -14.31 5.31 24.03
N PRO A 55 -13.03 4.97 23.81
CA PRO A 55 -12.65 3.84 22.96
C PRO A 55 -13.01 2.48 23.59
N ASP A 56 -13.13 2.44 24.92
CA ASP A 56 -13.41 1.22 25.69
C ASP A 56 -14.92 0.90 25.75
N ASN A 57 -15.77 1.82 25.26
CA ASN A 57 -17.21 1.58 25.19
C ASN A 57 -17.55 0.55 24.11
N ALA A 58 -17.84 -0.68 24.55
CA ALA A 58 -18.18 -1.80 23.69
C ALA A 58 -19.40 -1.53 22.80
N GLU A 59 -20.46 -0.92 23.32
CA GLU A 59 -21.67 -0.62 22.55
C GLU A 59 -21.33 0.29 21.36
N VAL A 60 -20.59 1.37 21.62
CA VAL A 60 -20.17 2.31 20.59
C VAL A 60 -19.29 1.62 19.56
N THR A 61 -18.35 0.78 20.01
CA THR A 61 -17.46 0.01 19.13
C THR A 61 -18.22 -0.98 18.24
N ILE A 62 -19.21 -1.70 18.78
CA ILE A 62 -20.09 -2.60 18.04
C ILE A 62 -20.86 -1.81 16.98
N ARG A 63 -21.54 -0.73 17.37
CA ARG A 63 -22.37 0.06 16.46
C ARG A 63 -21.55 0.76 15.39
N LEU A 64 -20.35 1.24 15.71
CA LEU A 64 -19.40 1.79 14.74
C LEU A 64 -18.97 0.73 13.73
N GLY A 65 -18.57 -0.47 14.19
CA GLY A 65 -18.17 -1.55 13.30
C GLY A 65 -19.28 -1.99 12.35
N LEU A 66 -20.53 -2.11 12.85
CA LEU A 66 -21.68 -2.38 11.98
C LEU A 66 -21.90 -1.25 10.97
N ALA A 67 -21.86 0.02 11.41
CA ALA A 67 -22.04 1.15 10.52
C ALA A 67 -20.98 1.19 9.41
N LEU A 68 -19.71 0.96 9.74
CA LEU A 68 -18.62 0.83 8.77
C LEU A 68 -18.84 -0.35 7.81
N TRP A 69 -19.31 -1.49 8.31
CA TRP A 69 -19.59 -2.65 7.48
C TRP A 69 -20.69 -2.37 6.45
N PHE A 70 -21.83 -1.85 6.90
CA PHE A 70 -22.96 -1.51 6.03
C PHE A 70 -22.67 -0.36 5.06
N SER A 71 -21.70 0.50 5.39
CA SER A 71 -21.25 1.56 4.49
C SER A 71 -20.19 1.12 3.47
N GLY A 72 -19.86 -0.18 3.42
CA GLY A 72 -18.92 -0.74 2.45
C GLY A 72 -17.46 -0.69 2.89
N HIS A 73 -17.20 -0.59 4.20
CA HIS A 73 -15.85 -0.61 4.79
C HIS A 73 -15.63 -1.83 5.72
N PRO A 74 -15.84 -3.07 5.25
CA PRO A 74 -15.75 -4.27 6.08
C PRO A 74 -14.37 -4.51 6.69
N ALA A 75 -13.29 -4.12 6.00
CA ALA A 75 -11.93 -4.24 6.53
C ALA A 75 -11.69 -3.32 7.74
N GLN A 76 -12.26 -2.11 7.73
CA GLN A 76 -12.17 -1.18 8.87
C GLN A 76 -12.99 -1.69 10.05
N ALA A 77 -14.22 -2.18 9.80
CA ALA A 77 -15.06 -2.80 10.81
C ALA A 77 -14.39 -4.00 11.48
N GLN A 78 -13.79 -4.89 10.69
CA GLN A 78 -13.07 -6.05 11.19
C GLN A 78 -11.89 -5.63 12.07
N LYS A 79 -11.05 -4.70 11.58
CA LYS A 79 -9.90 -4.21 12.34
C LYS A 79 -10.34 -3.62 13.68
N LEU A 80 -11.37 -2.77 13.67
CA LEU A 80 -11.91 -2.13 14.86
C LEU A 80 -12.29 -3.17 15.94
N TRP A 81 -13.01 -4.23 15.56
CA TRP A 81 -13.43 -5.27 16.52
C TRP A 81 -12.32 -6.22 16.94
N GLN A 82 -11.35 -6.51 16.06
CA GLN A 82 -10.19 -7.34 16.39
C GLN A 82 -9.20 -6.64 17.32
N THR A 83 -9.14 -5.31 17.29
CA THR A 83 -8.25 -4.51 18.15
C THR A 83 -8.95 -3.98 19.40
N PHE A 84 -10.25 -4.24 19.58
CA PHE A 84 -10.96 -3.85 20.78
C PHE A 84 -10.41 -4.63 21.98
N SER A 85 -10.09 -3.93 23.05
CA SER A 85 -9.66 -4.55 24.30
C SER A 85 -10.59 -4.13 25.43
N ALA A 86 -11.06 -5.14 26.17
CA ALA A 86 -11.76 -5.05 27.42
C ALA A 86 -11.12 -6.08 28.37
N PRO A 87 -10.02 -5.74 29.05
CA PRO A 87 -9.29 -6.66 29.93
C PRO A 87 -10.17 -7.27 31.03
N ASP A 88 -11.16 -6.50 31.48
CA ASP A 88 -12.14 -6.91 32.50
C ASP A 88 -13.25 -7.82 31.92
N ASN A 89 -13.31 -7.99 30.60
CA ASN A 89 -14.30 -8.82 29.91
C ASN A 89 -13.69 -9.54 28.67
N PRO A 90 -12.81 -10.53 28.89
CA PRO A 90 -12.18 -11.29 27.80
C PRO A 90 -13.21 -12.09 26.96
N GLU A 91 -14.36 -12.43 27.53
CA GLU A 91 -15.45 -13.07 26.78
C GLU A 91 -16.04 -12.14 25.73
N LEU A 92 -16.16 -10.84 26.03
CA LEU A 92 -16.60 -9.83 25.08
C LEU A 92 -15.58 -9.62 23.96
N GLU A 93 -14.28 -9.53 24.28
CA GLU A 93 -13.21 -9.47 23.27
C GLU A 93 -13.26 -10.68 22.32
N GLN A 94 -13.41 -11.89 22.88
CA GLN A 94 -13.55 -13.11 22.12
C GLN A 94 -14.79 -13.08 21.22
N ARG A 95 -15.96 -12.69 21.77
CA ARG A 95 -17.21 -12.56 20.99
C ARG A 95 -17.06 -11.57 19.84
N LEU A 96 -16.47 -10.39 20.06
CA LEU A 96 -16.23 -9.38 19.02
C LEU A 96 -15.30 -9.91 17.93
N THR A 97 -14.25 -10.62 18.31
CA THR A 97 -13.33 -11.28 17.37
C THR A 97 -14.06 -12.33 16.51
N GLN A 98 -14.94 -13.12 17.12
CA GLN A 98 -15.79 -14.08 16.38
C GLN A 98 -16.72 -13.36 15.40
N ARG A 99 -17.36 -12.25 15.83
CA ARG A 99 -18.25 -11.46 14.96
C ARG A 99 -17.53 -10.75 13.83
N ALA A 100 -16.31 -10.27 14.05
CA ALA A 100 -15.46 -9.70 13.00
C ALA A 100 -15.21 -10.74 11.90
N SER A 101 -15.01 -11.99 12.31
CA SER A 101 -14.78 -13.12 11.41
C SER A 101 -16.04 -13.52 10.65
N ALA A 102 -17.18 -13.60 11.34
CA ALA A 102 -18.49 -13.82 10.75
C ALA A 102 -18.82 -12.76 9.67
N LEU A 103 -18.64 -11.47 10.00
CA LEU A 103 -18.84 -10.38 9.05
C LEU A 103 -17.91 -10.46 7.86
N ARG A 104 -16.64 -10.84 8.05
CA ARG A 104 -15.69 -11.01 6.95
C ARG A 104 -16.16 -12.11 5.98
N ILE A 105 -16.58 -13.26 6.50
CA ILE A 105 -17.11 -14.36 5.68
C ILE A 105 -18.36 -13.90 4.91
N LEU A 106 -19.28 -13.20 5.59
CA LEU A 106 -20.47 -12.63 4.96
C LEU A 106 -20.12 -11.60 3.88
N SER A 107 -19.11 -10.75 4.13
CA SER A 107 -18.62 -9.76 3.16
C SER A 107 -18.12 -10.41 1.88
N TYR A 108 -17.36 -11.50 2.02
CA TYR A 108 -16.86 -12.25 0.88
C TYR A 108 -18.01 -12.83 0.04
N ARG A 109 -19.06 -13.31 0.68
CA ARG A 109 -20.23 -13.85 -0.01
C ARG A 109 -21.06 -12.78 -0.72
N LEU A 110 -21.37 -11.68 -0.05
CA LEU A 110 -22.09 -10.57 -0.66
C LEU A 110 -21.26 -9.93 -1.80
N GLY A 111 -19.94 -9.80 -1.59
CA GLY A 111 -19.02 -9.36 -2.63
C GLY A 111 -19.02 -10.30 -3.83
N ALA A 112 -18.98 -11.62 -3.60
CA ALA A 112 -19.06 -12.62 -4.66
C ALA A 112 -20.37 -12.49 -5.47
N ARG A 113 -21.52 -12.34 -4.82
CA ARG A 113 -22.82 -12.13 -5.50
C ARG A 113 -22.80 -10.90 -6.40
N ARG A 114 -22.32 -9.78 -5.86
CA ARG A 114 -22.21 -8.52 -6.61
C ARG A 114 -21.29 -8.67 -7.83
N ILE A 115 -20.10 -9.25 -7.63
CA ILE A 115 -19.13 -9.47 -8.71
C ILE A 115 -19.73 -10.36 -9.80
N LEU A 116 -20.48 -11.41 -9.44
CA LEU A 116 -21.17 -12.27 -10.42
C LEU A 116 -22.33 -11.53 -11.12
N GLU A 117 -23.04 -10.65 -10.42
CA GLU A 117 -24.09 -9.82 -11.03
C GLU A 117 -23.51 -8.82 -12.02
N ASP A 118 -22.44 -8.11 -11.66
CA ASP A 118 -21.71 -7.19 -12.53
C ASP A 118 -21.18 -7.95 -13.76
N HIS A 119 -20.61 -9.15 -13.56
CA HIS A 119 -20.18 -10.02 -14.65
C HIS A 119 -21.34 -10.42 -15.59
N ARG A 120 -22.52 -10.77 -15.06
CA ARG A 120 -23.72 -11.09 -15.86
C ARG A 120 -24.22 -9.89 -16.65
N ARG A 121 -24.02 -8.66 -16.15
CA ARG A 121 -24.31 -7.41 -16.86
C ARG A 121 -23.26 -7.06 -17.92
N GLY A 122 -22.18 -7.83 -18.03
CA GLY A 122 -21.05 -7.56 -18.93
C GLY A 122 -20.07 -6.54 -18.37
N GLU A 123 -20.21 -6.13 -17.12
CA GLU A 123 -19.30 -5.24 -16.42
C GLU A 123 -18.12 -6.07 -15.89
N LEU A 124 -17.07 -6.19 -16.71
CA LEU A 124 -15.84 -6.84 -16.28
C LEU A 124 -15.05 -5.93 -15.34
N MET A 125 -14.57 -6.49 -14.22
CA MET A 125 -13.63 -5.78 -13.37
C MET A 125 -12.34 -5.48 -14.16
N PRO A 126 -11.78 -4.27 -14.04
CA PRO A 126 -10.48 -3.97 -14.64
C PRO A 126 -9.43 -4.89 -14.03
N ALA A 127 -8.50 -5.36 -14.86
CA ALA A 127 -7.38 -6.18 -14.40
C ALA A 127 -6.55 -5.39 -13.37
N ILE A 128 -6.36 -5.98 -12.19
CA ILE A 128 -5.58 -5.45 -11.09
C ILE A 128 -4.16 -5.97 -11.26
N ALA A 129 -3.24 -5.08 -11.63
CA ALA A 129 -1.85 -5.43 -11.88
C ALA A 129 -1.24 -6.20 -10.69
N GLY A 130 -0.62 -7.34 -10.96
CA GLY A 130 0.07 -8.15 -9.92
C GLY A 130 -0.86 -8.93 -9.00
N SER A 131 -2.15 -9.02 -9.30
CA SER A 131 -3.08 -9.89 -8.56
C SER A 131 -3.15 -11.30 -9.17
N ALA A 132 -3.49 -12.28 -8.35
CA ALA A 132 -3.66 -13.66 -8.79
C ALA A 132 -4.85 -14.34 -8.12
N VAL A 133 -5.57 -15.15 -8.87
CA VAL A 133 -6.45 -16.17 -8.29
C VAL A 133 -5.69 -17.46 -8.24
N ILE A 134 -5.50 -17.99 -7.04
CA ILE A 134 -4.88 -19.28 -6.80
C ILE A 134 -5.98 -20.24 -6.42
N LEU A 135 -6.01 -21.42 -7.04
CA LEU A 135 -6.91 -22.50 -6.68
C LEU A 135 -6.13 -23.81 -6.50
N PRO A 136 -6.54 -24.66 -5.56
CA PRO A 136 -6.04 -26.02 -5.48
C PRO A 136 -6.50 -26.74 -6.75
N ALA A 137 -5.60 -27.36 -7.50
CA ALA A 137 -5.95 -28.12 -8.70
C ALA A 137 -6.92 -29.26 -8.35
N ALA A 138 -7.79 -29.60 -9.29
CA ALA A 138 -8.67 -30.75 -9.15
C ALA A 138 -7.79 -31.99 -8.92
N LEU A 139 -8.17 -32.80 -7.93
CA LEU A 139 -7.56 -34.13 -7.80
C LEU A 139 -7.84 -34.88 -9.11
N PRO A 140 -6.85 -35.62 -9.65
CA PRO A 140 -7.10 -36.45 -10.82
C PRO A 140 -8.28 -37.38 -10.54
N GLU A 141 -9.14 -37.59 -11.55
CA GLU A 141 -10.38 -38.37 -11.42
C GLU A 141 -10.16 -39.81 -10.93
N HIS A 142 -8.92 -40.30 -10.94
CA HIS A 142 -8.55 -41.61 -10.43
C HIS A 142 -8.45 -41.63 -8.89
N PRO A 143 -9.39 -42.30 -8.19
CA PRO A 143 -9.45 -42.30 -6.72
C PRO A 143 -8.27 -42.98 -6.03
N ARG A 144 -7.41 -43.68 -6.79
CA ARG A 144 -6.27 -44.44 -6.27
C ARG A 144 -5.00 -43.60 -6.11
N GLU A 145 -4.88 -42.50 -6.85
CA GLU A 145 -3.68 -41.64 -6.86
C GLU A 145 -3.86 -40.38 -6.01
N ALA A 146 -5.10 -39.94 -5.86
CA ALA A 146 -5.46 -38.81 -5.04
C ALA A 146 -5.56 -39.23 -3.57
N ARG A 147 -4.52 -38.99 -2.75
CA ARG A 147 -4.76 -38.88 -1.29
C ARG A 147 -5.66 -37.65 -1.08
N PRO A 148 -6.94 -37.82 -0.71
CA PRO A 148 -7.80 -36.67 -0.49
C PRO A 148 -7.25 -35.91 0.72
N GLY A 149 -6.94 -34.64 0.53
CA GLY A 149 -6.55 -33.81 1.66
C GLY A 149 -5.62 -32.67 1.29
N MET A 150 -4.36 -32.95 0.94
CA MET A 150 -3.27 -31.98 1.15
C MET A 150 -3.39 -30.65 0.39
N ASN A 151 -4.09 -30.62 -0.75
CA ASN A 151 -4.16 -29.43 -1.60
C ASN A 151 -4.75 -28.21 -0.89
N THR A 152 -5.71 -28.39 0.03
CA THR A 152 -6.34 -27.26 0.74
C THR A 152 -5.36 -26.58 1.70
N GLY A 153 -4.58 -27.38 2.45
CA GLY A 153 -3.54 -26.90 3.34
C GLY A 153 -2.40 -26.22 2.58
N LEU A 154 -1.91 -26.82 1.51
CA LEU A 154 -0.86 -26.23 0.67
C LEU A 154 -1.34 -24.92 0.03
N HIS A 155 -2.56 -24.89 -0.49
CA HIS A 155 -3.15 -23.66 -1.02
C HIS A 155 -3.20 -22.56 0.04
N PHE A 156 -3.68 -22.85 1.25
CA PHE A 156 -3.72 -21.87 2.33
C PHE A 156 -2.32 -21.36 2.72
N LEU A 157 -1.34 -22.26 2.85
CA LEU A 157 0.03 -21.88 3.18
C LEU A 157 0.67 -21.02 2.09
N LEU A 158 0.36 -21.28 0.81
CA LEU A 158 0.83 -20.45 -0.29
C LEU A 158 0.21 -19.05 -0.23
N LEU A 159 -1.11 -18.95 0.01
CA LEU A 159 -1.78 -17.66 0.16
C LEU A 159 -1.22 -16.84 1.34
N ASP A 160 -0.97 -17.51 2.47
CA ASP A 160 -0.37 -16.90 3.66
C ASP A 160 1.05 -16.40 3.36
N ALA A 161 1.88 -17.21 2.71
CA ALA A 161 3.24 -16.84 2.34
C ALA A 161 3.30 -15.69 1.31
N LEU A 162 2.36 -15.63 0.35
CA LEU A 162 2.29 -14.54 -0.62
C LEU A 162 1.78 -13.23 -0.02
N SER A 163 0.92 -13.31 1.00
CA SER A 163 0.39 -12.12 1.67
C SER A 163 1.49 -11.33 2.41
N ASP A 164 2.55 -12.02 2.84
CA ASP A 164 3.71 -11.41 3.51
C ASP A 164 4.68 -10.71 2.52
N GLU A 165 4.72 -11.11 1.24
CA GLU A 165 5.84 -10.78 0.32
C GLU A 165 5.56 -9.67 -0.72
N HIS A 166 4.39 -9.01 -0.68
CA HIS A 166 3.97 -7.87 -1.52
C HIS A 166 4.08 -8.00 -3.06
N THR A 167 4.67 -9.05 -3.61
CA THR A 167 4.95 -9.22 -5.05
C THR A 167 3.73 -9.66 -5.85
N LEU A 168 2.97 -10.61 -5.30
CA LEU A 168 1.73 -11.10 -5.89
C LEU A 168 0.62 -10.92 -4.86
N GLN A 169 -0.50 -10.30 -5.24
CA GLN A 169 -1.65 -10.12 -4.37
C GLN A 169 -2.67 -11.22 -4.64
N PRO A 170 -2.66 -12.33 -3.87
CA PRO A 170 -3.63 -13.37 -4.11
C PRO A 170 -5.03 -12.91 -3.71
N ALA A 171 -6.05 -13.30 -4.49
CA ALA A 171 -7.44 -13.12 -4.10
C ALA A 171 -7.70 -13.83 -2.77
N PRO A 172 -8.40 -13.20 -1.81
CA PRO A 172 -8.66 -13.83 -0.52
C PRO A 172 -9.37 -15.17 -0.68
N ARG A 173 -8.88 -16.21 0.01
CA ARG A 173 -9.48 -17.56 -0.01
C ARG A 173 -10.99 -17.55 0.22
N GLY A 174 -11.46 -16.75 1.18
CA GLY A 174 -12.87 -16.66 1.49
C GLY A 174 -13.71 -16.09 0.33
N LEU A 175 -13.16 -15.15 -0.44
CA LEU A 175 -13.82 -14.59 -1.63
C LEU A 175 -13.85 -15.59 -2.78
N THR A 176 -12.74 -16.30 -3.03
CA THR A 176 -12.69 -17.32 -4.08
C THR A 176 -13.61 -18.50 -3.74
N SER A 177 -13.62 -18.97 -2.49
CA SER A 177 -14.58 -19.99 -2.03
C SER A 177 -16.03 -19.52 -2.16
N ALA A 178 -16.33 -18.28 -1.80
CA ALA A 178 -17.68 -17.73 -1.92
C ALA A 178 -18.15 -17.59 -3.37
N LEU A 179 -17.28 -17.15 -4.29
CA LEU A 179 -17.58 -17.12 -5.73
C LEU A 179 -17.87 -18.51 -6.28
N ARG A 180 -17.12 -19.52 -5.84
CA ARG A 180 -17.39 -20.92 -6.22
C ARG A 180 -18.77 -21.36 -5.75
N ALA A 181 -19.11 -21.11 -4.48
CA ALA A 181 -20.42 -21.45 -3.94
C ALA A 181 -21.57 -20.71 -4.66
N GLU A 182 -21.42 -19.42 -4.95
CA GLU A 182 -22.46 -18.59 -5.58
C GLU A 182 -22.61 -18.81 -7.09
N SER A 183 -21.57 -19.28 -7.78
CA SER A 183 -21.64 -19.59 -9.20
C SER A 183 -22.45 -20.86 -9.49
N GLY A 184 -22.71 -21.70 -8.48
CA GLY A 184 -23.49 -22.94 -8.60
C GLY A 184 -22.81 -24.02 -9.46
N SER A 185 -21.68 -23.69 -10.08
CA SER A 185 -20.82 -24.66 -10.74
C SER A 185 -20.11 -25.49 -9.69
N ASP A 186 -20.20 -26.81 -9.82
CA ASP A 186 -19.15 -27.73 -9.38
C ASP A 186 -17.89 -27.31 -10.12
N LEU A 187 -17.25 -26.24 -9.65
CA LEU A 187 -16.08 -25.71 -10.31
C LEU A 187 -14.97 -26.73 -10.05
N SER A 188 -14.90 -27.72 -10.94
CA SER A 188 -13.81 -28.65 -11.07
C SER A 188 -12.57 -27.79 -11.21
N ALA A 189 -11.58 -27.93 -10.33
CA ALA A 189 -10.41 -27.06 -10.36
C ALA A 189 -9.47 -27.32 -11.56
N THR A 190 -10.03 -27.15 -12.75
CA THR A 190 -9.41 -27.06 -14.05
C THR A 190 -8.87 -25.65 -14.22
N LEU A 191 -7.88 -25.54 -15.09
CA LEU A 191 -7.23 -24.29 -15.38
C LEU A 191 -8.19 -23.29 -16.05
N ASP A 192 -9.09 -23.75 -16.91
CA ASP A 192 -10.09 -22.92 -17.60
C ASP A 192 -11.07 -22.25 -16.64
N GLU A 193 -11.48 -22.96 -15.59
CA GLU A 193 -12.36 -22.40 -14.57
C GLU A 193 -11.64 -21.43 -13.65
N THR A 194 -10.39 -21.76 -13.29
CA THR A 194 -9.51 -20.83 -12.57
C THR A 194 -9.33 -19.55 -13.38
N LEU A 195 -9.18 -19.66 -14.71
CA LEU A 195 -9.08 -18.54 -15.63
C LEU A 195 -10.37 -17.73 -15.70
N LYS A 196 -11.53 -18.37 -15.73
CA LYS A 196 -12.85 -17.69 -15.66
C LYS A 196 -12.99 -16.92 -14.36
N LEU A 197 -12.72 -17.54 -13.21
CA LEU A 197 -12.77 -16.88 -11.91
C LEU A 197 -11.79 -15.71 -11.81
N ALA A 198 -10.57 -15.90 -12.30
CA ALA A 198 -9.57 -14.86 -12.35
C ALA A 198 -10.04 -13.66 -13.20
N ARG A 199 -10.66 -13.88 -14.36
CA ARG A 199 -11.25 -12.80 -15.17
C ARG A 199 -12.40 -12.09 -14.46
N ILE A 200 -13.27 -12.84 -13.78
CA ILE A 200 -14.39 -12.28 -13.01
C ILE A 200 -13.88 -11.38 -11.87
N LEU A 201 -12.79 -11.80 -11.21
CA LEU A 201 -12.15 -11.05 -10.14
C LEU A 201 -11.24 -9.91 -10.62
N GLY A 202 -11.06 -9.74 -11.93
CA GLY A 202 -10.07 -8.81 -12.47
C GLY A 202 -8.64 -9.19 -12.07
N ALA A 203 -8.35 -10.46 -11.79
CA ALA A 203 -7.00 -10.89 -11.47
C ALA A 203 -6.10 -10.94 -12.72
N ASP A 204 -4.81 -10.64 -12.60
CA ASP A 204 -3.86 -10.73 -13.73
C ASP A 204 -3.53 -12.18 -14.09
N HIS A 205 -3.44 -13.04 -13.06
CA HIS A 205 -3.00 -14.41 -13.18
C HIS A 205 -4.03 -15.40 -12.62
N ALA A 206 -4.17 -16.53 -13.32
CA ALA A 206 -4.87 -17.71 -12.86
C ALA A 206 -3.82 -18.78 -12.54
N VAL A 207 -3.76 -19.23 -11.29
CA VAL A 207 -2.75 -20.17 -10.80
C VAL A 207 -3.42 -21.41 -10.23
N THR A 208 -2.99 -22.58 -10.69
CA THR A 208 -3.41 -23.86 -10.11
C THR A 208 -2.24 -24.53 -9.40
N VAL A 209 -2.50 -25.09 -8.23
CA VAL A 209 -1.51 -25.83 -7.43
C VAL A 209 -1.94 -27.29 -7.32
N SER A 210 -1.19 -28.21 -7.91
CA SER A 210 -1.36 -29.64 -7.68
C SER A 210 -0.21 -30.18 -6.86
N ALA A 211 -0.51 -31.09 -5.94
CA ALA A 211 0.50 -31.82 -5.20
C ALA A 211 0.14 -33.30 -5.16
N THR A 212 1.13 -34.15 -5.45
CA THR A 212 1.00 -35.60 -5.44
C THR A 212 2.19 -36.22 -4.70
N ILE A 213 1.98 -37.41 -4.14
CA ILE A 213 3.06 -38.22 -3.58
C ILE A 213 3.29 -39.34 -4.61
N PRO A 214 4.40 -39.31 -5.37
CA PRO A 214 4.67 -40.32 -6.38
C PRO A 214 4.79 -41.72 -5.76
N ASP A 215 4.24 -42.75 -6.42
CA ASP A 215 4.28 -44.13 -5.92
C ASP A 215 5.71 -44.69 -5.79
N ASP A 216 6.62 -44.22 -6.66
CA ASP A 216 8.05 -44.55 -6.64
C ASP A 216 8.82 -43.87 -5.49
N HIS A 217 8.25 -42.81 -4.91
CA HIS A 217 8.89 -42.00 -3.87
C HIS A 217 7.90 -41.55 -2.78
N PRO A 218 7.42 -42.47 -1.90
CA PRO A 218 6.37 -42.19 -0.91
C PRO A 218 6.76 -41.15 0.17
N GLY A 219 8.04 -40.79 0.26
CA GLY A 219 8.56 -39.76 1.15
C GLY A 219 8.67 -38.37 0.50
N VAL A 220 8.25 -38.20 -0.75
CA VAL A 220 8.42 -36.97 -1.53
C VAL A 220 7.05 -36.40 -1.93
N LEU A 221 6.87 -35.11 -1.71
CA LEU A 221 5.75 -34.31 -2.21
C LEU A 221 6.18 -33.63 -3.52
N ARG A 222 5.63 -34.10 -4.63
CA ARG A 222 5.78 -33.47 -5.95
C ARG A 222 4.71 -32.41 -6.12
N THR A 223 5.12 -31.16 -6.31
CA THR A 223 4.20 -30.03 -6.52
C THR A 223 4.36 -29.48 -7.92
N THR A 224 3.25 -29.29 -8.62
CA THR A 224 3.22 -28.57 -9.90
C THR A 224 2.41 -27.29 -9.74
N LEU A 225 3.05 -26.17 -10.06
CA LEU A 225 2.39 -24.86 -10.17
C LEU A 225 2.22 -24.54 -11.65
N SER A 226 0.99 -24.23 -12.05
CA SER A 226 0.69 -23.78 -13.41
C SER A 226 0.05 -22.40 -13.35
N ALA A 227 0.53 -21.47 -14.18
CA ALA A 227 0.01 -20.12 -14.26
C ALA A 227 -0.40 -19.77 -15.69
N GLN A 228 -1.54 -19.11 -15.81
CA GLN A 228 -2.03 -18.49 -17.03
C GLN A 228 -2.37 -17.01 -16.80
N ILE A 229 -2.32 -16.23 -17.87
CA ILE A 229 -2.72 -14.83 -17.85
C ILE A 229 -4.20 -14.73 -18.21
N THR A 230 -4.94 -13.91 -17.48
CA THR A 230 -6.38 -13.71 -17.73
C THR A 230 -6.64 -12.88 -18.98
N GLU A 231 -5.76 -11.91 -19.21
CA GLU A 231 -5.76 -10.99 -20.33
C GLU A 231 -5.40 -11.72 -21.64
N SER A 232 -6.06 -11.33 -22.74
CA SER A 232 -5.66 -11.81 -24.05
C SER A 232 -4.21 -11.39 -24.36
N LEU A 233 -3.50 -12.17 -25.18
CA LEU A 233 -2.12 -11.84 -25.54
C LEU A 233 -2.02 -10.43 -26.14
N GLN A 234 -2.98 -10.05 -27.00
CA GLN A 234 -3.06 -8.71 -27.59
C GLN A 234 -3.32 -7.61 -26.55
N GLY A 235 -4.24 -7.85 -25.60
CA GLY A 235 -4.50 -6.93 -24.50
C GLY A 235 -3.23 -6.70 -23.68
N ARG A 236 -2.55 -7.79 -23.30
CA ARG A 236 -1.32 -7.76 -22.51
C ARG A 236 -0.22 -7.00 -23.22
N THR A 237 0.00 -7.26 -24.51
CA THR A 237 0.99 -6.52 -25.31
C THR A 237 0.68 -5.01 -25.31
N LYS A 238 -0.59 -4.62 -25.50
CA LYS A 238 -1.00 -3.21 -25.48
C LYS A 238 -0.81 -2.58 -24.10
N ARG A 239 -1.20 -3.27 -23.02
CA ARG A 239 -1.04 -2.79 -21.64
C ARG A 239 0.43 -2.64 -21.27
N LEU A 240 1.26 -3.65 -21.52
CA LEU A 240 2.70 -3.60 -21.24
C LEU A 240 3.41 -2.52 -22.06
N ALA A 241 3.00 -2.30 -23.32
CA ALA A 241 3.49 -1.17 -24.12
C ALA A 241 3.12 0.18 -23.49
N ASN A 242 1.87 0.33 -23.00
CA ASN A 242 1.45 1.54 -22.30
C ASN A 242 2.18 1.75 -20.96
N GLU A 243 2.37 0.70 -20.18
CA GLU A 243 3.14 0.74 -18.93
C GLU A 243 4.59 1.15 -19.18
N ARG A 244 5.23 0.55 -20.20
CA ARG A 244 6.56 0.92 -20.65
C ARG A 244 6.63 2.40 -21.02
N ASN A 245 5.74 2.86 -21.91
CA ASN A 245 5.71 4.26 -22.34
C ASN A 245 5.51 5.22 -21.17
N ARG A 246 4.63 4.89 -20.21
CA ARG A 246 4.43 5.69 -18.99
C ARG A 246 5.69 5.76 -18.13
N ALA A 247 6.37 4.64 -17.93
CA ALA A 247 7.59 4.59 -17.12
C ALA A 247 8.76 5.33 -17.80
N GLU A 248 8.94 5.16 -19.11
CA GLU A 248 9.95 5.89 -19.90
C GLU A 248 9.67 7.41 -19.88
N ASN A 249 8.41 7.83 -20.08
CA ASN A 249 8.04 9.24 -20.01
C ASN A 249 8.23 9.84 -18.61
N ALA A 250 7.89 9.09 -17.56
CA ALA A 250 8.08 9.54 -16.17
C ALA A 250 9.57 9.72 -15.84
N TRP A 251 10.41 8.79 -16.27
CA TRP A 251 11.87 8.89 -16.11
C TRP A 251 12.45 10.07 -16.92
N ALA A 252 12.10 10.20 -18.20
CA ALA A 252 12.57 11.31 -19.04
C ALA A 252 12.14 12.68 -18.50
N THR A 253 10.90 12.78 -17.98
CA THR A 253 10.41 14.00 -17.32
C THR A 253 11.22 14.33 -16.07
N ALA A 254 11.51 13.33 -15.23
CA ALA A 254 12.31 13.53 -14.03
C ALA A 254 13.76 13.95 -14.36
N GLU A 255 14.37 13.38 -15.39
CA GLU A 255 15.70 13.81 -15.87
C GLU A 255 15.71 15.24 -16.40
N SER A 256 14.67 15.62 -17.16
CA SER A 256 14.54 17.00 -17.65
C SER A 256 14.35 17.98 -16.50
N GLN A 257 13.57 17.61 -15.48
CA GLN A 257 13.37 18.43 -14.27
C GLN A 257 14.67 18.58 -13.49
N LEU A 258 15.45 17.51 -13.33
CA LEU A 258 16.75 17.54 -12.65
C LEU A 258 17.71 18.52 -13.34
N ARG A 259 17.87 18.41 -14.68
CA ARG A 259 18.70 19.36 -15.45
C ARG A 259 18.24 20.80 -15.29
N HIS A 260 16.92 21.04 -15.30
CA HIS A 260 16.38 22.38 -15.10
C HIS A 260 16.67 22.92 -13.69
N LEU A 261 16.60 22.08 -12.66
CA LEU A 261 16.95 22.49 -11.30
C LEU A 261 18.43 22.81 -11.16
N GLU A 262 19.31 22.01 -11.77
CA GLU A 262 20.76 22.25 -11.81
C GLU A 262 21.06 23.61 -12.47
N GLU A 263 20.47 23.88 -13.64
CA GLU A 263 20.58 25.18 -14.31
C GLU A 263 20.08 26.34 -13.42
N GLN A 264 18.96 26.16 -12.69
CA GLN A 264 18.45 27.19 -11.79
C GLN A 264 19.36 27.42 -10.58
N GLN A 265 19.98 26.36 -10.04
CA GLN A 265 20.94 26.47 -8.95
C GLN A 265 22.22 27.16 -9.39
N GLU A 266 22.76 26.80 -10.56
CA GLU A 266 23.93 27.48 -11.14
C GLU A 266 23.66 28.98 -11.28
N ARG A 267 22.49 29.35 -11.82
CA ARG A 267 22.07 30.76 -11.90
C ARG A 267 21.98 31.43 -10.52
N CYS A 268 21.45 30.75 -9.50
CA CYS A 268 21.41 31.30 -8.15
C CYS A 268 22.82 31.50 -7.58
N ALA A 269 23.73 30.56 -7.81
CA ALA A 269 25.13 30.63 -7.36
C ALA A 269 25.89 31.78 -8.06
N GLU A 270 25.68 31.97 -9.36
CA GLU A 270 26.27 33.10 -10.08
C GLU A 270 25.76 34.45 -9.52
N ILE A 271 24.46 34.57 -9.25
CA ILE A 271 23.86 35.79 -8.68
C ILE A 271 24.38 36.06 -7.26
N LEU A 272 24.51 35.02 -6.42
CA LEU A 272 25.12 35.17 -5.10
C LEU A 272 26.59 35.61 -5.18
N THR A 273 27.33 35.10 -6.17
CA THR A 273 28.71 35.54 -6.44
C THR A 273 28.77 37.02 -6.80
N TYR A 274 27.82 37.52 -7.59
CA TYR A 274 27.69 38.95 -7.89
C TYR A 274 27.40 39.80 -6.64
N PHE A 275 26.47 39.38 -5.79
CA PHE A 275 26.18 40.10 -4.54
C PHE A 275 27.42 40.16 -3.62
N ASN A 276 28.15 39.05 -3.52
CA ASN A 276 29.39 38.99 -2.75
C ASN A 276 30.47 39.93 -3.33
N ALA A 277 30.63 39.95 -4.66
CA ALA A 277 31.56 40.86 -5.33
C ALA A 277 31.20 42.34 -5.09
N THR A 278 29.91 42.68 -5.13
CA THR A 278 29.40 44.05 -4.89
C THR A 278 29.61 44.49 -3.44
N HIS A 279 29.33 43.59 -2.48
CA HIS A 279 29.60 43.84 -1.06
C HIS A 279 31.10 44.01 -0.80
N ARG A 280 31.94 43.16 -1.41
CA ARG A 280 33.41 43.26 -1.31
C ARG A 280 33.91 44.58 -1.87
N LEU A 281 33.45 45.00 -3.05
CA LEU A 281 33.80 46.30 -3.64
C LEU A 281 33.44 47.46 -2.70
N SER A 282 32.26 47.41 -2.08
CA SER A 282 31.82 48.41 -1.08
C SER A 282 32.78 48.48 0.12
N SER A 283 33.22 47.32 0.63
CA SER A 283 34.20 47.27 1.72
C SER A 283 35.59 47.80 1.33
N LEU A 284 36.03 47.55 0.10
CA LEU A 284 37.31 48.05 -0.42
C LEU A 284 37.29 49.56 -0.66
N LEU A 285 36.15 50.14 -1.05
CA LEU A 285 35.98 51.58 -1.16
C LEU A 285 36.22 52.27 0.20
N VAL A 286 35.59 51.78 1.27
CA VAL A 286 35.81 52.28 2.63
C VAL A 286 37.27 52.12 3.05
N ARG A 287 37.88 50.96 2.77
CA ARG A 287 39.29 50.69 3.09
C ARG A 287 40.25 51.62 2.34
N ARG A 288 39.98 51.87 1.06
CA ARG A 288 40.75 52.80 0.21
C ARG A 288 40.75 54.20 0.84
N ASP A 289 39.60 54.69 1.25
CA ASP A 289 39.46 56.03 1.81
C ASP A 289 40.21 56.15 3.15
N GLN A 290 40.10 55.14 4.02
CA GLN A 290 40.88 55.06 5.26
C GLN A 290 42.39 55.04 5.03
N LEU A 291 42.86 54.29 4.03
CA LEU A 291 44.28 54.23 3.68
C LEU A 291 44.77 55.56 3.10
N ALA A 292 43.96 56.23 2.28
CA ALA A 292 44.29 57.54 1.73
C ALA A 292 44.43 58.59 2.85
N GLU A 293 43.50 58.60 3.82
CA GLU A 293 43.58 59.48 4.98
C GLU A 293 44.80 59.17 5.86
N ALA A 294 45.10 57.89 6.09
CA ALA A 294 46.27 57.47 6.84
C ALA A 294 47.58 57.92 6.18
N VAL A 295 47.70 57.78 4.85
CA VAL A 295 48.85 58.28 4.07
C VAL A 295 48.98 59.80 4.24
N ALA A 296 47.87 60.54 4.11
CA ALA A 296 47.87 62.00 4.28
C ALA A 296 48.26 62.43 5.70
N ARG A 297 47.82 61.70 6.74
CA ARG A 297 48.21 61.95 8.13
C ARG A 297 49.69 61.65 8.38
N MET A 298 50.18 60.49 7.99
CA MET A 298 51.59 60.09 8.17
C MET A 298 52.56 61.04 7.46
N ASN A 299 52.18 61.54 6.28
CA ASN A 299 52.95 62.57 5.57
C ASN A 299 53.02 63.89 6.35
N ARG A 300 51.92 64.33 6.99
CA ARG A 300 51.89 65.54 7.84
C ARG A 300 52.74 65.38 9.10
N GLU A 301 52.79 64.17 9.67
CA GLU A 301 53.54 63.84 10.88
C GLU A 301 55.02 63.54 10.62
N GLY A 302 55.47 63.50 9.36
CA GLY A 302 56.87 63.23 9.00
C GLY A 302 57.27 61.74 9.03
N HIS A 303 56.32 60.82 9.13
CA HIS A 303 56.57 59.38 9.16
C HIS A 303 56.68 58.76 7.75
N ALA A 304 57.70 59.15 6.99
CA ALA A 304 57.84 58.82 5.56
C ALA A 304 57.82 57.31 5.24
N GLU A 305 58.51 56.48 6.03
CA GLU A 305 58.57 55.03 5.76
C GLU A 305 57.20 54.35 5.94
N GLN A 306 56.44 54.77 6.96
CA GLN A 306 55.09 54.27 7.21
C GLN A 306 54.12 54.73 6.11
N ALA A 307 54.26 55.96 5.64
CA ALA A 307 53.48 56.49 4.52
C ALA A 307 53.70 55.69 3.22
N ILE A 308 54.94 55.29 2.93
CA ILE A 308 55.27 54.45 1.77
C ILE A 308 54.56 53.09 1.87
N LYS A 309 54.64 52.42 3.02
CA LYS A 309 53.96 51.13 3.27
C LYS A 309 52.44 51.25 3.14
N ALA A 310 51.84 52.31 3.67
CA ALA A 310 50.40 52.58 3.54
C ALA A 310 49.99 52.84 2.09
N MET A 311 50.82 53.57 1.32
CA MET A 311 50.60 53.83 -0.10
C MET A 311 50.66 52.56 -0.95
N GLN A 312 51.55 51.61 -0.63
CA GLN A 312 51.60 50.32 -1.32
C GLN A 312 50.29 49.53 -1.11
N ARG A 313 49.82 49.42 0.14
CA ARG A 313 48.52 48.79 0.46
C ARG A 313 47.35 49.47 -0.24
N HIS A 314 47.40 50.80 -0.36
CA HIS A 314 46.40 51.56 -1.12
C HIS A 314 46.40 51.16 -2.60
N ARG A 315 47.57 51.04 -3.24
CA ARG A 315 47.67 50.60 -4.64
C ARG A 315 47.14 49.18 -4.85
N GLU A 316 47.47 48.26 -3.95
CA GLU A 316 46.94 46.89 -3.96
C GLU A 316 45.41 46.88 -3.86
N THR A 317 44.85 47.68 -2.94
CA THR A 317 43.39 47.84 -2.78
C THR A 317 42.73 48.36 -4.06
N VAL A 318 43.33 49.37 -4.72
CA VAL A 318 42.81 49.91 -5.99
C VAL A 318 42.86 48.88 -7.14
N ALA A 319 43.91 48.05 -7.19
CA ALA A 319 44.00 46.98 -8.18
C ALA A 319 42.89 45.93 -7.99
N GLU A 320 42.67 45.46 -6.75
CA GLU A 320 41.58 44.52 -6.40
C GLU A 320 40.21 45.10 -6.76
N MET A 321 39.97 46.39 -6.48
CA MET A 321 38.74 47.06 -6.87
C MET A 321 38.51 47.07 -8.38
N THR A 322 39.55 47.31 -9.18
CA THR A 322 39.46 47.36 -10.65
C THR A 322 39.10 46.00 -11.22
N GLU A 323 39.68 44.93 -10.67
CA GLU A 323 39.35 43.55 -11.05
C GLU A 323 37.88 43.21 -10.72
N LEU A 324 37.42 43.55 -9.51
CA LEU A 324 36.03 43.32 -9.10
C LEU A 324 35.03 44.11 -9.95
N GLN A 325 35.32 45.37 -10.28
CA GLN A 325 34.48 46.18 -11.15
C GLN A 325 34.34 45.57 -12.55
N THR A 326 35.42 44.99 -13.08
CA THR A 326 35.40 44.30 -14.37
C THR A 326 34.49 43.07 -14.30
N ARG A 327 34.65 42.23 -13.26
CA ARG A 327 33.79 41.05 -13.03
C ARG A 327 32.31 41.41 -12.87
N ILE A 328 32.00 42.46 -12.11
CA ILE A 328 30.63 42.96 -11.91
C ILE A 328 30.02 43.40 -13.25
N LYS A 329 30.75 44.20 -14.05
CA LYS A 329 30.28 44.65 -15.37
C LYS A 329 30.03 43.50 -16.33
N ASP A 330 30.93 42.51 -16.35
CA ASP A 330 30.77 41.32 -17.20
C ASP A 330 29.55 40.49 -16.78
N PHE A 331 29.28 40.41 -15.47
CA PHE A 331 28.07 39.76 -14.97
C PHE A 331 26.80 40.54 -15.32
N GLU A 332 26.78 41.86 -15.14
CA GLU A 332 25.64 42.72 -15.49
C GLU A 332 25.28 42.61 -16.97
N ARG A 333 26.29 42.54 -17.85
CA ARG A 333 26.09 42.30 -19.30
C ARG A 333 25.40 40.97 -19.57
N ARG A 334 25.77 39.89 -18.87
CA ARG A 334 25.12 38.57 -18.99
C ARG A 334 23.69 38.59 -18.44
N LEU A 335 23.44 39.33 -17.36
CA LEU A 335 22.14 39.40 -16.69
C LEU A 335 21.08 40.22 -17.44
N VAL A 336 21.48 41.34 -18.07
CA VAL A 336 20.57 42.23 -18.80
C VAL A 336 19.86 41.51 -19.96
N LEU A 337 20.38 40.37 -20.42
CA LEU A 337 19.76 39.55 -21.45
C LEU A 337 18.79 38.49 -20.90
N GLY A 338 18.73 38.26 -19.59
CA GLY A 338 18.06 37.07 -19.02
C GLY A 338 16.96 37.33 -17.99
N MET A 339 16.81 38.54 -17.43
CA MET A 339 15.90 38.79 -16.30
C MET A 339 14.87 39.91 -16.57
N GLU A 340 13.98 39.70 -17.54
CA GLU A 340 12.72 40.45 -17.60
C GLU A 340 11.75 39.88 -16.54
N GLY A 341 11.48 40.63 -15.46
CA GLY A 341 10.28 40.42 -14.63
C GLY A 341 10.46 40.13 -13.13
N VAL A 342 11.68 39.96 -12.60
CA VAL A 342 11.85 39.69 -11.15
C VAL A 342 11.97 41.00 -10.37
N ARG A 343 10.94 41.35 -9.60
CA ARG A 343 10.78 42.69 -9.02
C ARG A 343 11.50 42.98 -7.70
N ARG A 344 12.18 42.02 -7.05
CA ARG A 344 13.03 42.30 -5.87
C ARG A 344 14.16 41.27 -5.75
N PHE A 345 15.40 41.70 -5.94
CA PHE A 345 16.59 40.86 -5.79
C PHE A 345 17.23 41.13 -4.44
N THR A 346 17.08 40.19 -3.49
CA THR A 346 17.87 40.20 -2.25
C THR A 346 18.73 38.94 -2.21
N PRO A 347 19.98 39.01 -1.71
CA PRO A 347 20.84 37.83 -1.60
C PRO A 347 20.19 36.74 -0.73
N GLU A 348 19.43 37.14 0.30
CA GLU A 348 18.72 36.21 1.17
C GLU A 348 17.64 35.41 0.42
N ALA A 349 16.88 36.06 -0.45
CA ALA A 349 15.89 35.36 -1.29
C ALA A 349 16.55 34.35 -2.23
N PHE A 350 17.74 34.63 -2.77
CA PHE A 350 18.48 33.68 -3.60
C PHE A 350 19.07 32.51 -2.81
N ARG A 351 19.53 32.73 -1.56
CA ARG A 351 19.96 31.64 -0.67
C ARG A 351 18.79 30.71 -0.36
N GLN A 352 17.66 31.28 0.08
CA GLN A 352 16.44 30.51 0.35
C GLN A 352 15.98 29.73 -0.89
N LYS A 353 16.00 30.37 -2.07
CA LYS A 353 15.67 29.67 -3.33
C LYS A 353 16.68 28.57 -3.64
N SER A 354 17.98 28.81 -3.47
CA SER A 354 19.02 27.79 -3.68
C SER A 354 18.84 26.58 -2.76
N GLU A 355 18.52 26.81 -1.48
CA GLU A 355 18.24 25.75 -0.51
C GLU A 355 16.99 24.95 -0.90
N GLN A 356 15.92 25.63 -1.32
CA GLN A 356 14.70 24.97 -1.81
C GLN A 356 14.97 24.12 -3.05
N LEU A 357 15.73 24.63 -4.01
CA LEU A 357 16.12 23.90 -5.22
C LEU A 357 16.99 22.69 -4.87
N ALA A 358 17.89 22.80 -3.89
CA ALA A 358 18.73 21.69 -3.43
C ALA A 358 17.90 20.56 -2.82
N LEU A 359 16.90 20.89 -2.00
CA LEU A 359 15.97 19.90 -1.45
C LEU A 359 15.16 19.20 -2.56
N GLN A 360 14.70 19.94 -3.56
CA GLN A 360 13.97 19.37 -4.71
C GLN A 360 14.86 18.45 -5.56
N GLN A 361 16.10 18.86 -5.82
CA GLN A 361 17.09 18.05 -6.52
C GLN A 361 17.35 16.75 -5.76
N GLN A 362 17.65 16.81 -4.47
CA GLN A 362 17.92 15.63 -3.65
C GLN A 362 16.73 14.65 -3.65
N ALA A 363 15.50 15.16 -3.59
CA ALA A 363 14.30 14.33 -3.68
C ALA A 363 14.16 13.63 -5.04
N LEU A 364 14.46 14.31 -6.15
CA LEU A 364 14.45 13.74 -7.50
C LEU A 364 15.57 12.72 -7.71
N GLU A 365 16.79 13.04 -7.29
CA GLU A 365 17.95 12.14 -7.36
C GLU A 365 17.70 10.83 -6.62
N LYS A 366 17.04 10.88 -5.46
CA LYS A 366 16.64 9.69 -4.72
C LYS A 366 15.60 8.84 -5.48
N ARG A 367 14.69 9.47 -6.21
CA ARG A 367 13.59 8.82 -6.94
C ARG A 367 14.02 8.27 -8.31
N LEU A 368 15.03 8.84 -8.93
CA LEU A 368 15.44 8.52 -10.30
C LEU A 368 15.89 7.05 -10.49
N PRO A 369 16.65 6.43 -9.58
CA PRO A 369 16.96 5.00 -9.64
C PRO A 369 15.71 4.11 -9.61
N GLU A 370 14.69 4.48 -8.83
CA GLU A 370 13.43 3.74 -8.73
C GLU A 370 12.63 3.82 -10.03
N LEU A 371 12.53 5.02 -10.64
CA LEU A 371 11.88 5.21 -11.94
C LEU A 371 12.60 4.45 -13.05
N ARG A 372 13.94 4.47 -13.05
CA ARG A 372 14.75 3.72 -14.01
C ARG A 372 14.56 2.22 -13.85
N LYS A 373 14.57 1.71 -12.61
CA LYS A 373 14.29 0.30 -12.30
C LYS A 373 12.88 -0.09 -12.76
N ALA A 374 11.88 0.75 -12.53
CA ALA A 374 10.51 0.52 -12.97
C ALA A 374 10.38 0.48 -14.51
N ALA A 375 11.05 1.40 -15.22
CA ALA A 375 11.09 1.38 -16.68
C ALA A 375 11.74 0.11 -17.22
N TRP A 376 12.89 -0.30 -16.67
CA TRP A 376 13.57 -1.53 -17.05
C TRP A 376 12.73 -2.77 -16.76
N ALA A 377 12.06 -2.83 -15.62
CA ALA A 377 11.14 -3.92 -15.28
C ALA A 377 9.94 -3.97 -16.24
N ALA A 378 9.38 -2.83 -16.64
CA ALA A 378 8.32 -2.76 -17.64
C ALA A 378 8.79 -3.28 -19.01
N VAL A 379 10.01 -2.91 -19.44
CA VAL A 379 10.62 -3.42 -20.68
C VAL A 379 10.84 -4.93 -20.61
N ALA A 380 11.45 -5.43 -19.52
CA ALA A 380 11.69 -6.85 -19.34
C ALA A 380 10.39 -7.67 -19.39
N ARG A 381 9.32 -7.19 -18.74
CA ARG A 381 7.99 -7.82 -18.77
C ARG A 381 7.38 -7.79 -20.17
N ALA A 382 7.53 -6.70 -20.91
CA ALA A 382 7.04 -6.58 -22.30
C ALA A 382 7.80 -7.50 -23.27
N SER A 383 9.10 -7.72 -23.05
CA SER A 383 9.95 -8.57 -23.89
C SER A 383 9.86 -10.05 -23.60
N THR A 384 9.30 -10.46 -22.45
CA THR A 384 9.19 -11.86 -22.09
C THR A 384 7.87 -12.43 -22.61
N PRO A 385 7.85 -13.24 -23.69
CA PRO A 385 6.61 -13.78 -24.21
C PRO A 385 5.94 -14.69 -23.18
N TRP A 386 4.61 -14.58 -23.09
CA TRP A 386 3.79 -15.51 -22.32
C TRP A 386 3.30 -16.62 -23.27
N PRO A 387 3.65 -17.89 -23.05
CA PRO A 387 3.17 -18.99 -23.88
C PRO A 387 1.64 -19.10 -23.80
N ALA A 388 0.98 -19.41 -24.92
CA ALA A 388 -0.48 -19.51 -25.00
C ALA A 388 -1.06 -20.56 -24.01
N GLN A 389 -0.31 -21.62 -23.72
CA GLN A 389 -0.71 -22.68 -22.80
C GLN A 389 -0.50 -22.31 -21.32
N GLY A 390 0.12 -21.16 -21.02
CA GLY A 390 0.62 -20.86 -19.69
C GLY A 390 1.99 -21.45 -19.43
N ARG A 391 2.50 -21.21 -18.23
CA ARG A 391 3.77 -21.76 -17.76
C ARG A 391 3.49 -22.74 -16.64
N SER A 392 4.30 -23.79 -16.54
CA SER A 392 4.26 -24.72 -15.42
C SER A 392 5.66 -24.95 -14.86
N VAL A 393 5.74 -25.16 -13.55
CA VAL A 393 6.97 -25.56 -12.87
C VAL A 393 6.65 -26.67 -11.88
N THR A 394 7.48 -27.71 -11.89
CA THR A 394 7.37 -28.85 -10.97
C THR A 394 8.58 -28.87 -10.07
N PHE A 395 8.38 -29.15 -8.79
CA PHE A 395 9.45 -29.33 -7.82
C PHE A 395 9.06 -30.37 -6.77
N ASP A 396 10.09 -31.01 -6.23
CA ASP A 396 9.96 -32.09 -5.25
C ASP A 396 10.50 -31.61 -3.89
N ILE A 397 9.81 -31.98 -2.81
CA ILE A 397 10.23 -31.72 -1.42
C ILE A 397 10.05 -33.00 -0.61
N ALA A 398 11.00 -33.34 0.26
CA ALA A 398 10.82 -34.43 1.20
C ALA A 398 9.68 -34.08 2.19
N LEU A 399 8.82 -35.03 2.52
CA LEU A 399 7.72 -34.82 3.48
C LEU A 399 8.22 -34.42 4.88
N SER A 400 9.46 -34.78 5.23
CA SER A 400 10.14 -34.32 6.44
C SER A 400 10.40 -32.81 6.43
N ASP A 401 10.51 -32.21 5.25
CA ASP A 401 10.89 -30.81 5.02
C ASP A 401 9.69 -30.00 4.52
N ILE A 402 8.46 -30.48 4.76
CA ILE A 402 7.23 -29.86 4.28
C ILE A 402 7.07 -28.40 4.77
N ASN A 403 7.71 -28.05 5.88
CA ASN A 403 7.79 -26.68 6.39
C ASN A 403 8.55 -25.69 5.50
N THR A 404 9.40 -26.18 4.59
CA THR A 404 10.09 -25.36 3.57
C THR A 404 9.24 -25.16 2.32
N TRP A 405 8.12 -25.89 2.18
CA TRP A 405 7.27 -25.85 1.00
C TRP A 405 6.76 -24.44 0.66
N PRO A 406 6.27 -23.62 1.60
CA PRO A 406 5.74 -22.30 1.24
C PRO A 406 6.80 -21.39 0.62
N ALA A 407 8.02 -21.38 1.17
CA ALA A 407 9.14 -20.60 0.65
C ALA A 407 9.48 -21.01 -0.79
N ARG A 408 9.60 -22.33 -1.03
CA ARG A 408 9.88 -22.85 -2.37
C ARG A 408 8.73 -22.58 -3.34
N ALA A 409 7.47 -22.74 -2.91
CA ALA A 409 6.32 -22.49 -3.76
C ALA A 409 6.23 -21.02 -4.19
N VAL A 410 6.48 -20.07 -3.28
CA VAL A 410 6.53 -18.64 -3.58
C VAL A 410 7.67 -18.30 -4.54
N GLU A 411 8.88 -18.81 -4.30
CA GLU A 411 10.04 -18.63 -5.19
C GLU A 411 9.73 -19.11 -6.61
N ARG A 412 9.19 -20.34 -6.74
CA ARG A 412 8.82 -20.93 -8.02
C ARG A 412 7.69 -20.18 -8.70
N LEU A 413 6.70 -19.72 -7.94
CA LEU A 413 5.59 -18.93 -8.48
C LEU A 413 6.05 -17.57 -9.00
N ALA A 414 6.90 -16.86 -8.26
CA ALA A 414 7.46 -15.57 -8.68
C ALA A 414 8.20 -15.71 -10.03
N HIS A 415 9.06 -16.72 -10.15
CA HIS A 415 9.72 -17.04 -11.41
C HIS A 415 8.71 -17.37 -12.53
N LEU A 416 7.64 -18.11 -12.21
CA LEU A 416 6.60 -18.49 -13.17
C LEU A 416 5.89 -17.26 -13.74
N VAL A 417 5.48 -16.32 -12.87
CA VAL A 417 4.78 -15.09 -13.26
C VAL A 417 5.71 -13.99 -13.79
N GLY A 418 7.02 -14.17 -13.68
CA GLY A 418 8.01 -13.17 -14.10
C GLY A 418 8.13 -11.99 -13.13
N GLU A 419 7.76 -12.21 -11.87
CA GLU A 419 7.97 -11.26 -10.77
C GLU A 419 9.34 -11.50 -10.13
N PRO A 420 9.96 -10.47 -9.52
CA PRO A 420 11.23 -10.64 -8.84
C PRO A 420 11.11 -11.68 -7.72
N THR A 421 12.10 -12.56 -7.62
CA THR A 421 12.15 -13.57 -6.56
C THR A 421 12.20 -12.88 -5.20
N PRO A 422 11.22 -13.11 -4.30
CA PRO A 422 11.28 -12.57 -2.95
C PRO A 422 12.47 -13.19 -2.19
N PRO A 423 12.94 -12.55 -1.10
CA PRO A 423 13.89 -13.19 -0.19
C PRO A 423 13.37 -14.55 0.27
N LEU A 424 14.27 -15.51 0.47
CA LEU A 424 13.90 -16.83 0.94
C LEU A 424 13.27 -16.73 2.33
N LEU A 425 12.00 -17.11 2.43
CA LEU A 425 11.30 -17.21 3.71
C LEU A 425 12.00 -18.28 4.57
N PRO A 426 12.26 -18.00 5.86
CA PRO A 426 12.85 -18.99 6.75
C PRO A 426 11.90 -20.20 6.88
N PRO A 427 12.45 -21.41 7.09
CA PRO A 427 11.64 -22.57 7.39
C PRO A 427 10.81 -22.31 8.65
N ARG A 428 9.57 -22.78 8.65
CA ARG A 428 8.67 -22.65 9.79
C ARG A 428 8.81 -23.85 10.73
N ASP A 429 8.49 -23.68 12.00
CA ASP A 429 8.64 -24.73 13.02
C ASP A 429 7.35 -25.59 13.13
N TRP A 430 7.09 -26.41 12.11
CA TRP A 430 5.98 -27.37 12.09
C TRP A 430 6.31 -28.61 11.24
N GLY A 431 5.69 -29.75 11.55
CA GLY A 431 5.89 -31.01 10.84
C GLY A 431 4.67 -31.45 10.02
N LEU A 432 4.75 -32.69 9.52
CA LEU A 432 3.67 -33.30 8.72
C LEU A 432 2.36 -33.44 9.51
N THR A 433 2.42 -33.71 10.81
CA THR A 433 1.23 -33.88 11.66
C THR A 433 0.47 -32.56 11.85
N GLU A 434 1.17 -31.46 12.14
CA GLU A 434 0.59 -30.12 12.24
C GLU A 434 -0.03 -29.70 10.90
N PHE A 435 0.66 -29.98 9.80
CA PHE A 435 0.15 -29.72 8.45
C PHE A 435 -1.15 -30.49 8.16
N GLN A 436 -1.22 -31.79 8.51
CA GLN A 436 -2.44 -32.58 8.33
C GLN A 436 -3.61 -32.02 9.17
N ARG A 437 -3.34 -31.55 10.39
CA ARG A 437 -4.36 -30.91 11.24
C ARG A 437 -4.87 -29.61 10.62
N LEU A 438 -3.95 -28.76 10.13
CA LEU A 438 -4.32 -27.55 9.39
C LEU A 438 -5.21 -27.89 8.20
N ASN A 439 -4.80 -28.88 7.40
CA ASN A 439 -5.53 -29.29 6.23
C ASN A 439 -6.96 -29.76 6.55
N ASN A 440 -7.10 -30.64 7.54
CA ASN A 440 -8.40 -31.13 7.98
C ASN A 440 -9.25 -30.01 8.58
N GLY A 441 -8.63 -29.07 9.29
CA GLY A 441 -9.31 -27.88 9.82
C GLY A 441 -9.89 -26.99 8.72
N LEU A 442 -9.14 -26.79 7.63
CA LEU A 442 -9.61 -26.03 6.47
C LEU A 442 -10.75 -26.73 5.72
N MET A 443 -10.71 -28.06 5.61
CA MET A 443 -11.82 -28.83 5.03
C MET A 443 -13.09 -28.72 5.88
N ALA A 444 -12.97 -28.91 7.20
CA ALA A 444 -14.08 -28.71 8.13
C ALA A 444 -14.64 -27.27 8.03
N TRP A 445 -13.77 -26.27 7.89
CA TRP A 445 -14.15 -24.87 7.71
C TRP A 445 -14.98 -24.65 6.44
N ASP A 446 -14.56 -25.23 5.30
CA ASP A 446 -15.29 -25.10 4.03
C ASP A 446 -16.65 -25.81 4.07
N ASN A 447 -16.77 -26.87 4.86
CA ASN A 447 -18.02 -27.58 5.10
C ASN A 447 -18.95 -26.87 6.11
N GLY A 448 -18.54 -25.73 6.68
CA GLY A 448 -19.29 -25.02 7.71
C GLY A 448 -19.20 -25.64 9.11
N GLU A 449 -18.34 -26.64 9.31
CA GLU A 449 -18.08 -27.29 10.60
C GLU A 449 -17.09 -26.47 11.44
N TYR A 450 -17.42 -25.21 11.71
CA TYR A 450 -16.50 -24.23 12.26
C TYR A 450 -15.92 -24.62 13.64
N SER A 451 -16.66 -25.37 14.46
CA SER A 451 -16.21 -25.81 15.78
C SER A 451 -15.12 -26.88 15.69
N ILE A 452 -15.25 -27.81 14.75
CA ILE A 452 -14.25 -28.82 14.42
C ILE A 452 -13.02 -28.14 13.82
N ALA A 453 -13.23 -27.23 12.88
CA ALA A 453 -12.16 -26.44 12.26
C ALA A 453 -11.33 -25.68 13.32
N SER A 454 -12.00 -24.97 14.23
CA SER A 454 -11.34 -24.21 15.30
C SER A 454 -10.47 -25.10 16.20
N ARG A 455 -10.94 -26.29 16.56
CA ARG A 455 -10.17 -27.25 17.36
C ARG A 455 -8.94 -27.75 16.61
N LEU A 456 -9.10 -28.06 15.32
CA LEU A 456 -8.02 -28.54 14.48
C LEU A 456 -6.96 -27.45 14.24
N PHE A 457 -7.35 -26.19 14.07
CA PHE A 457 -6.41 -25.07 13.98
C PHE A 457 -5.61 -24.87 15.26
N ALA A 458 -6.25 -24.95 16.43
CA ALA A 458 -5.55 -24.88 17.72
C ALA A 458 -4.49 -26.00 17.84
N LEU A 459 -4.80 -27.22 17.37
CA LEU A 459 -3.87 -28.34 17.37
C LEU A 459 -2.80 -28.26 16.28
N ALA A 460 -3.02 -27.50 15.21
CA ALA A 460 -2.04 -27.25 14.15
C ALA A 460 -0.94 -26.28 14.59
N GLY A 461 -1.17 -25.50 15.66
CA GLY A 461 -0.17 -24.62 16.27
C GLY A 461 0.44 -23.65 15.27
N GLN A 462 1.77 -23.64 15.20
CA GLN A 462 2.53 -22.70 14.36
C GLN A 462 2.36 -22.89 12.85
N ALA A 463 1.81 -24.03 12.39
CA ALA A 463 1.46 -24.19 10.98
C ALA A 463 0.41 -23.16 10.52
N CYS A 464 -0.34 -22.56 11.46
CA CYS A 464 -1.44 -21.65 11.18
C CYS A 464 -1.26 -20.28 11.88
N LYS A 465 -0.22 -19.53 11.48
CA LYS A 465 0.10 -18.17 11.99
C LYS A 465 -1.14 -17.25 12.00
N ALA A 466 -1.96 -17.32 10.94
CA ALA A 466 -3.21 -16.59 10.80
C ALA A 466 -4.41 -17.53 10.71
N SER A 467 -4.67 -18.30 11.77
CA SER A 467 -5.82 -19.20 11.84
C SER A 467 -7.12 -18.48 11.48
N PRO A 468 -7.95 -19.05 10.57
CA PRO A 468 -9.30 -18.57 10.37
C PRO A 468 -10.02 -18.52 11.71
N GLN A 469 -10.33 -17.32 12.17
CA GLN A 469 -10.96 -17.10 13.46
C GLN A 469 -12.41 -17.62 13.42
N TYR A 470 -12.76 -18.48 14.38
CA TYR A 470 -14.09 -19.07 14.52
C TYR A 470 -15.19 -18.00 14.48
N PRO A 471 -16.21 -18.10 13.62
CA PRO A 471 -17.27 -17.08 13.51
C PRO A 471 -18.30 -17.13 14.64
N GLY A 472 -18.19 -18.08 15.58
CA GLY A 472 -19.15 -18.31 16.65
C GLY A 472 -20.09 -19.49 16.37
N GLN A 473 -20.73 -20.00 17.42
CA GLN A 473 -21.70 -21.09 17.30
C GLN A 473 -22.98 -20.58 16.63
N GLY A 474 -23.58 -21.39 15.76
CA GLY A 474 -24.82 -21.04 15.08
C GLY A 474 -24.68 -20.04 13.93
N PHE A 475 -23.45 -19.64 13.57
CA PHE A 475 -23.21 -18.83 12.39
C PHE A 475 -23.51 -19.64 11.11
N ASP A 476 -24.54 -19.21 10.39
CA ASP A 476 -24.93 -19.76 9.10
C ASP A 476 -24.82 -18.65 8.03
N VAL A 477 -23.74 -18.72 7.25
CA VAL A 477 -23.46 -17.73 6.21
C VAL A 477 -24.54 -17.73 5.11
N LEU A 478 -25.15 -18.88 4.80
CA LEU A 478 -26.20 -18.98 3.78
C LEU A 478 -27.40 -18.17 4.24
N ARG A 479 -27.92 -18.52 5.42
CA ARG A 479 -29.07 -17.85 6.01
C ARG A 479 -28.85 -16.35 6.15
N LEU A 480 -27.70 -15.92 6.69
CA LEU A 480 -27.42 -14.50 6.90
C LEU A 480 -27.26 -13.71 5.61
N SER A 481 -26.78 -14.32 4.53
CA SER A 481 -26.60 -13.64 3.24
C SER A 481 -27.90 -13.33 2.51
N ASP A 482 -28.99 -14.02 2.86
CA ASP A 482 -30.32 -13.81 2.28
C ASP A 482 -31.19 -12.86 3.13
N LEU A 483 -30.70 -12.46 4.30
CA LEU A 483 -31.38 -11.50 5.16
C LEU A 483 -31.14 -10.05 4.68
N PRO A 484 -32.13 -9.16 4.87
CA PRO A 484 -31.91 -7.74 4.62
C PRO A 484 -30.92 -7.16 5.66
N PRO A 485 -30.27 -6.02 5.35
CA PRO A 485 -29.26 -5.40 6.22
C PRO A 485 -29.68 -5.25 7.69
N GLU A 486 -30.91 -4.82 7.95
CA GLU A 486 -31.45 -4.66 9.30
C GLU A 486 -31.51 -5.98 10.09
N SER A 487 -31.83 -7.09 9.43
CA SER A 487 -31.90 -8.40 10.07
C SER A 487 -30.51 -8.97 10.33
N VAL A 488 -29.55 -8.68 9.46
CA VAL A 488 -28.13 -8.95 9.72
C VAL A 488 -27.66 -8.13 10.92
N ALA A 489 -27.96 -6.82 10.96
CA ALA A 489 -27.60 -5.96 12.09
C ALA A 489 -28.20 -6.48 13.40
N ALA A 490 -29.49 -6.84 13.40
CA ALA A 490 -30.18 -7.40 14.55
C ALA A 490 -29.52 -8.71 15.03
N PHE A 491 -29.14 -9.60 14.10
CA PHE A 491 -28.41 -10.83 14.45
C PHE A 491 -27.10 -10.52 15.20
N PHE A 492 -26.34 -9.52 14.77
CA PHE A 492 -25.11 -9.13 15.45
C PHE A 492 -25.34 -8.37 16.75
N LEU A 493 -26.43 -7.61 16.89
CA LEU A 493 -26.72 -6.82 18.09
C LEU A 493 -27.38 -7.65 19.22
N ASN A 494 -28.25 -8.60 18.87
CA ASN A 494 -29.01 -9.37 19.86
C ASN A 494 -28.11 -10.23 20.77
N ASP A 495 -26.91 -10.59 20.30
CA ASP A 495 -25.97 -11.41 21.07
C ASP A 495 -25.13 -10.63 22.08
N PHE A 496 -25.25 -9.29 22.11
CA PHE A 496 -24.51 -8.45 23.05
C PHE A 496 -25.32 -7.99 24.26
N ASP A 497 -26.58 -8.42 24.39
CA ASP A 497 -27.51 -8.13 25.49
C ASP A 497 -27.23 -6.76 26.14
N LEU A 498 -27.26 -5.71 25.32
CA LEU A 498 -26.81 -4.37 25.69
C LEU A 498 -27.70 -3.71 26.77
N ASP A 499 -28.80 -4.37 27.12
CA ASP A 499 -29.77 -3.95 28.14
C ASP A 499 -29.42 -4.43 29.55
N SER A 500 -28.39 -5.28 29.75
CA SER A 500 -27.96 -5.70 31.08
C SER A 500 -27.02 -4.70 31.78
N GLY A 501 -27.09 -3.41 31.43
CA GLY A 501 -26.51 -2.28 32.18
C GLY A 501 -27.16 -2.12 33.56
N GLY A 502 -27.11 -3.16 34.38
CA GLY A 502 -27.43 -3.14 35.80
C GLY A 502 -26.30 -2.48 36.57
N LYS A 503 -26.45 -1.17 36.80
CA LYS A 503 -26.03 -0.43 38.01
C LYS A 503 -24.76 -0.96 38.69
N HIS A 504 -23.61 -0.41 38.32
CA HIS A 504 -22.58 -0.14 39.31
C HIS A 504 -22.72 1.34 39.70
N ASP A 505 -23.44 1.54 40.81
CA ASP A 505 -23.34 2.73 41.67
C ASP A 505 -21.96 2.78 42.34
#